data_AF-A0A349XV74-F1
#
_entry.id   AF-A0A349XV74-F1
#
_cell.length_a   1.000
_cell.length_b   1.000
_cell.length_c   1.000
_cell.angle_alpha   90.00
_cell.angle_beta   90.00
_cell.angle_gamma   90.00
#
_symmetry.space_group_name_H-M   'P 1'
#
loop_
_entity.id
_entity.type
_entity.pdbx_description
1 polymer ?
#
loop_
_entity_poly.entity_id
_entity_poly.type
_entity_poly.pdbx_seq_one_letter_code
_entity_poly.pdbx_strand_id
1 'polypeptide(L)'
;MQFFNSLYSETLTATTVFAAYDLVDFNDAKITVDDAPVKAMAQAPATVGLDVAGMMIGTARLRARGAIAKGDKLISAAAGG
;
A
#
# COMPACT_ATOMS: atom_id res chain seq x y z
N MET A 1 -16.81 3.12 5.18
CA MET A 1 -15.99 4.32 4.88
C MET A 1 -14.77 4.30 5.77
N GLN A 2 -13.58 4.21 5.20
CA GLN A 2 -12.32 4.23 5.93
C GLN A 2 -11.75 5.65 5.90
N PHE A 3 -11.34 6.16 7.06
CA PHE A 3 -10.65 7.44 7.17
C PHE A 3 -9.16 7.22 6.86
N PHE A 4 -8.67 7.86 5.81
CA PHE A 4 -7.24 8.02 5.57
C PHE A 4 -6.82 9.34 6.20
N ASN A 5 -5.82 9.31 7.08
CA ASN A 5 -5.14 10.54 7.49
C ASN A 5 -3.86 10.66 6.66
N SER A 6 -4.03 11.02 5.39
CA SER A 6 -2.92 11.21 4.46
C SER A 6 -2.29 12.58 4.71
N LEU A 7 -1.07 12.59 5.25
CA LEU A 7 -0.26 13.80 5.43
C LEU A 7 0.49 14.15 4.14
N TYR A 8 0.93 13.13 3.40
CA TYR A 8 1.54 13.29 2.09
C TYR A 8 1.11 12.16 1.16
N SER A 9 0.57 12.55 0.00
CA SER A 9 0.17 11.67 -1.07
C SER A 9 0.84 12.07 -2.37
N GLU A 10 1.31 11.09 -3.12
CA GLU A 10 1.87 11.26 -4.46
C GLU A 10 1.01 10.51 -5.48
N THR A 11 1.11 10.90 -6.75
CA THR A 11 0.52 10.15 -7.85
C THR A 11 1.42 8.97 -8.21
N LEU A 12 0.85 7.77 -8.27
CA LEU A 12 1.49 6.54 -8.72
C LEU A 12 0.86 6.12 -10.04
N THR A 13 1.66 5.68 -11.02
CA THR A 13 1.14 5.10 -12.26
C THR A 13 1.19 3.58 -12.16
N ALA A 14 0.03 2.93 -12.11
CA ALA A 14 -0.04 1.50 -11.83
C ALA A 14 0.66 0.65 -12.91
N THR A 15 1.76 -0.03 -12.57
CA THR A 15 2.43 -0.98 -13.47
C THR A 15 1.86 -2.39 -13.37
N THR A 16 1.12 -2.67 -12.30
CA THR A 16 0.42 -3.94 -12.04
C THR A 16 -0.99 -3.66 -11.52
N VAL A 17 -1.86 -4.68 -11.49
CA VAL A 17 -3.20 -4.54 -10.90
C VAL A 17 -3.09 -4.64 -9.39
N PHE A 18 -3.60 -3.64 -8.67
CA PHE A 18 -3.67 -3.65 -7.21
C PHE A 18 -5.03 -3.18 -6.69
N ALA A 19 -5.42 -3.73 -5.55
CA ALA A 19 -6.63 -3.35 -4.86
C ALA A 19 -6.39 -2.08 -4.00
N ALA A 20 -7.48 -1.48 -3.54
CA ALA A 20 -7.37 -0.49 -2.47
C ALA A 20 -6.66 -1.14 -1.25
N TYR A 21 -5.85 -0.34 -0.57
CA TYR A 21 -5.10 -0.71 0.63
C TYR A 21 -3.89 -1.64 0.42
N ASP A 22 -3.59 -2.01 -0.83
CA ASP A 22 -2.36 -2.75 -1.11
C ASP A 22 -1.14 -1.83 -0.98
N LEU A 23 -0.04 -2.41 -0.47
CA LEU A 23 1.28 -1.78 -0.48
C LEU A 23 1.91 -1.83 -1.87
N VAL A 24 2.52 -0.71 -2.27
CA VAL A 24 3.10 -0.47 -3.59
C VAL A 24 4.60 -0.20 -3.46
N ASP A 25 5.39 -0.82 -4.32
CA ASP A 25 6.85 -0.66 -4.45
C ASP A 25 7.21 0.62 -5.24
N PHE A 26 8.49 0.96 -5.30
CA PHE A 26 9.03 2.09 -6.05
C PHE A 26 8.84 1.99 -7.57
N ASN A 27 8.61 0.80 -8.10
CA ASN A 27 8.24 0.57 -9.50
C ASN A 27 6.73 0.74 -9.76
N ASP A 28 5.99 1.34 -8.81
CA ASP A 28 4.54 1.51 -8.83
C ASP A 28 3.77 0.19 -9.08
N ALA A 29 4.37 -0.90 -8.59
CA ALA A 29 3.86 -2.26 -8.66
C ALA A 29 3.39 -2.75 -7.29
N LYS A 30 2.42 -3.65 -7.27
CA LYS A 30 2.01 -4.36 -6.05
C LYS A 30 3.19 -5.13 -5.46
N ILE A 31 3.38 -5.02 -4.15
CA ILE A 31 4.39 -5.82 -3.46
C ILE A 31 3.99 -7.31 -3.49
N THR A 32 4.90 -8.12 -4.04
CA THR A 32 4.71 -9.58 -4.22
C THR A 32 5.66 -10.42 -3.37
N VAL A 33 6.65 -9.80 -2.72
CA VAL A 33 7.66 -10.45 -1.88
C VAL A 33 7.55 -9.92 -0.46
N ASP A 34 7.75 -10.78 0.53
CA ASP A 34 7.84 -10.37 1.94
C ASP A 34 9.07 -9.47 2.16
N ASP A 35 8.95 -8.51 3.09
CA ASP A 35 10.02 -7.56 3.48
C ASP A 35 10.56 -6.71 2.31
N ALA A 36 9.74 -6.46 1.29
CA ALA A 36 10.08 -5.55 0.21
C ALA A 36 9.93 -4.09 0.64
N PRO A 37 10.77 -3.18 0.11
CA PRO A 37 10.64 -1.76 0.38
C PRO A 37 9.27 -1.23 -0.08
N VAL A 38 8.62 -0.47 0.80
CA VAL A 38 7.32 0.13 0.53
C VAL A 38 7.53 1.59 0.15
N LYS A 39 7.02 1.99 -1.01
CA LYS A 39 6.90 3.39 -1.38
C LYS A 39 5.65 3.98 -0.75
N ALA A 40 4.49 3.44 -1.12
CA ALA A 40 3.19 4.01 -0.73
C ALA A 40 2.12 2.94 -0.55
N MET A 41 0.99 3.34 0.05
CA MET A 41 -0.23 2.54 0.12
C MET A 41 -1.29 3.09 -0.84
N ALA A 42 -1.90 2.23 -1.65
CA ALA A 42 -2.88 2.61 -2.66
C ALA A 42 -4.22 3.04 -2.04
N GLN A 43 -4.65 4.29 -2.27
CA GLN A 43 -5.92 4.79 -1.72
C GLN A 43 -7.15 4.28 -2.49
N ALA A 44 -6.98 3.89 -3.75
CA ALA A 44 -8.02 3.38 -4.63
C ALA A 44 -7.50 2.16 -5.42
N PRO A 45 -8.39 1.29 -5.92
CA PRO A 45 -7.98 0.19 -6.80
C PRO A 45 -7.52 0.74 -8.15
N ALA A 46 -6.48 0.14 -8.74
CA ALA A 46 -5.92 0.54 -10.03
C ALA A 46 -5.70 -0.66 -10.95
N THR A 47 -5.99 -0.46 -12.23
CA THR A 47 -5.57 -1.31 -13.34
C THR A 47 -4.35 -0.70 -14.03
N VAL A 48 -3.60 -1.53 -14.77
CA VAL A 48 -2.35 -1.13 -15.44
C VAL A 48 -2.55 0.15 -16.27
N GLY A 49 -1.69 1.14 -16.06
CA GLY A 49 -1.70 2.43 -16.75
C GLY A 49 -2.63 3.48 -16.16
N LEU A 50 -3.34 3.20 -15.05
CA LEU A 50 -4.11 4.21 -14.34
C LEU A 50 -3.28 4.92 -13.28
N ASP A 51 -3.49 6.22 -13.17
CA ASP A 51 -2.90 7.05 -12.14
C ASP A 51 -3.78 7.03 -10.88
N VAL A 52 -3.17 6.69 -9.74
CA VAL A 52 -3.85 6.60 -8.45
C VAL A 52 -3.03 7.30 -7.37
N ALA A 53 -3.73 7.95 -6.43
CA ALA A 53 -3.09 8.53 -5.26
C ALA A 53 -2.55 7.44 -4.32
N GLY A 54 -1.24 7.45 -4.10
CA GLY A 54 -0.54 6.68 -3.09
C GLY A 54 -0.30 7.50 -1.84
N MET A 55 -0.69 6.98 -0.67
CA MET A 55 -0.32 7.58 0.61
C MET A 55 1.09 7.16 1.01
N MET A 56 1.99 8.12 1.10
CA MET A 56 3.39 7.92 1.50
C MET A 56 3.58 8.08 3.01
N ILE A 57 2.94 9.11 3.57
CA ILE A 57 3.00 9.43 5.00
C ILE A 57 1.59 9.64 5.51
N GLY A 58 1.24 8.94 6.58
CA GLY A 58 -0.06 9.06 7.20
C GLY A 58 -0.40 7.88 8.06
N THR A 59 -1.66 7.83 8.49
CA THR A 59 -2.22 6.65 9.15
C THR A 59 -3.36 6.08 8.31
N ALA A 60 -3.31 4.76 8.10
CA ALA A 60 -4.34 4.01 7.41
C ALA A 60 -4.53 2.65 8.09
N ARG A 61 -5.66 2.02 7.79
CA ARG A 61 -5.90 0.62 8.14
C ARG A 61 -5.49 -0.24 6.95
N LEU A 62 -4.62 -1.20 7.19
CA LEU A 62 -4.21 -2.19 6.21
C LEU A 62 -4.73 -3.57 6.60
N ARG A 63 -4.75 -4.46 5.61
CA ARG A 63 -5.18 -5.84 5.83
C ARG A 63 -4.02 -6.62 6.43
N ALA A 64 -4.13 -6.92 7.73
CA ALA A 64 -3.19 -7.79 8.41
C ALA A 64 -3.12 -9.20 7.75
N ARG A 65 -1.90 -9.65 7.46
CA ARG A 65 -1.58 -11.02 7.04
C ARG A 65 -1.03 -11.81 8.21
N GLY A 66 -1.84 -11.97 9.25
CA GLY A 66 -1.47 -12.68 10.47
C GLY A 66 -2.04 -12.05 11.73
N ALA A 67 -1.75 -12.65 12.89
CA ALA A 67 -2.02 -12.02 14.17
C ALA A 67 -0.99 -10.89 14.40
N ILE A 68 -1.47 -9.70 14.73
CA ILE A 68 -0.64 -8.53 15.02
C ILE A 68 -1.00 -8.04 16.42
N ALA A 69 -0.02 -8.00 17.31
CA ALA A 69 -0.16 -7.43 18.64
C ALA A 69 0.27 -5.95 18.64
N LYS A 70 -0.17 -5.23 19.68
CA LYS A 70 0.19 -3.82 19.83
C LYS A 70 1.69 -3.67 20.09
N GLY A 71 2.36 -2.90 19.23
CA GLY A 71 3.79 -2.62 19.36
C GLY A 71 4.69 -3.55 18.55
N ASP A 72 4.11 -4.51 17.82
CA ASP A 72 4.87 -5.34 16.89
C ASP A 72 5.48 -4.46 15.80
N LYS A 73 6.66 -4.86 15.32
CA LYS A 73 7.26 -4.30 14.11
C LYS A 73 6.64 -5.02 12.91
N LEU A 74 6.04 -4.26 12.00
CA LEU A 74 5.41 -4.79 10.80
C LEU A 74 6.39 -4.64 9.63
N ILE A 75 6.42 -5.67 8.79
CA ILE A 75 7.06 -5.67 7.47
C ILE A 75 5.97 -5.81 6.40
N SER A 76 6.29 -5.47 5.16
CA SER A 76 5.39 -5.74 4.03
C SER A 76 5.26 -7.25 3.83
N ALA A 77 4.03 -7.71 3.59
CA ALA A 77 3.77 -9.10 3.26
C ALA A 77 3.59 -9.28 1.74
N ALA A 78 3.95 -10.48 1.26
CA ALA A 78 3.60 -10.95 -0.06
C ALA A 78 2.09 -10.80 -0.27
N ALA A 79 1.72 -10.12 -1.37
CA ALA A 79 0.37 -9.67 -1.70
C ALA A 79 -0.11 -8.37 -1.04
N GLY A 80 0.80 -7.51 -0.55
CA GLY A 80 0.54 -6.10 -0.27
C GLY A 80 -0.19 -5.81 1.05
N GLY A 81 -0.11 -6.72 2.01
CA GLY A 81 -0.66 -6.54 3.37
C GLY A 81 0.32 -5.86 4.31
#